data_AF-A0A3D1KAE0-F1
#
_entry.id   AF-A0A3D1KAE0-F1
#
_cell.length_a   1.000
_cell.length_b   1.000
_cell.length_c   1.000
_cell.angle_alpha   90.00
_cell.angle_beta   90.00
_cell.angle_gamma   90.00
#
_symmetry.space_group_name_H-M   'P 1'
#
loop_
_entity.id
_entity.type
_entity.pdbx_description
1 polymer ?
#
loop_
_entity_poly.entity_id
_entity_poly.type
_entity_poly.pdbx_seq_one_letter_code
_entity_poly.pdbx_strand_id
1 'polypeptide(L)'
;MNKEQAEKRRKIMSRSILLGHCVCDPRKPCPCPNFMDFDVCECAGEKLPTAKSAGKIKLTEYVKSAGCASKIAKKELFEMIKGLPDIKDSRVLLGSNSGDDAGVVVFPGDSKQAMVLTVDVFAPSVDDPYTFGQISAANSVSDIYAMGAKPWSALSIIGFPSSLLPNSVMREILRGGIDKMQEAGISVVGGHSINDENIKCGFAVFGYCERDKYIRNAGARQGDAIVLTKPLGVGIAAFAGQIGQADKKTLKQIADSMKSLNKTSSELMLKHGVHAATDVTGYSLLGHMSEIVKNSKVEAEIDFDAIPLFDGIRDLSRKGICPGAVERNREAVPASILDLSGISEPQQSIVFCPETSGGLLVFMPVKNAGKYVCELRRRGISSAAIIGRVTGKSPKGFIRVVTKHKEEFNPIKIKLEKDMKKKTEVKKETACCAVEGAQLSGKSSSLPSQSASDTFGSYMSAVMAPGAIDAKHKKLMALALSVATKCEPCIKINTDGAREAGATDAEISEAVAIGIAFGGAPTAMFYNTVKNN
;
A
#
# COMPACT_ATOMS: atom_id res chain seq x y z
N MET A 1 17.34 -36.93 1.40
CA MET A 1 18.23 -36.48 0.32
C MET A 1 18.78 -37.72 -0.40
N ASN A 2 18.68 -37.81 -1.73
CA ASN A 2 19.23 -38.94 -2.48
C ASN A 2 20.76 -38.78 -2.69
N LYS A 3 21.48 -39.84 -3.07
CA LYS A 3 22.95 -39.81 -3.25
C LYS A 3 23.38 -38.79 -4.30
N GLU A 4 22.64 -38.69 -5.40
CA GLU A 4 22.91 -37.76 -6.50
C GLU A 4 22.83 -36.28 -6.05
N GLN A 5 21.83 -35.92 -5.25
CA GLN A 5 21.68 -34.58 -4.71
C GLN A 5 22.78 -34.23 -3.71
N ALA A 6 23.20 -35.18 -2.89
CA ALA A 6 24.31 -34.99 -1.95
C ALA A 6 25.65 -34.75 -2.68
N GLU A 7 25.88 -35.46 -3.78
CA GLU A 7 27.07 -35.30 -4.63
C GLU A 7 27.05 -33.96 -5.38
N LYS A 8 25.90 -33.58 -5.93
CA LYS A 8 25.67 -32.27 -6.56
C LYS A 8 25.93 -31.12 -5.58
N ARG A 9 25.38 -31.22 -4.36
CA ARG A 9 25.61 -30.26 -3.27
C ARG A 9 27.11 -30.13 -2.97
N ARG A 10 27.81 -31.24 -2.76
CA ARG A 10 29.25 -31.25 -2.46
C ARG A 10 30.05 -30.55 -3.56
N LYS A 11 29.81 -30.90 -4.83
CA LYS A 11 30.48 -30.30 -5.99
C LYS A 11 30.30 -28.79 -6.06
N ILE A 12 29.06 -28.31 -5.87
CA ILE A 12 28.73 -26.88 -5.96
C ILE A 12 29.32 -26.11 -4.78
N MET A 13 29.17 -26.63 -3.57
CA MET A 13 29.72 -25.99 -2.37
C MET A 13 31.24 -25.92 -2.41
N SER A 14 31.94 -26.98 -2.81
CA SER A 14 33.40 -26.96 -2.97
C SER A 14 33.85 -25.85 -3.92
N ARG A 15 33.13 -25.64 -5.03
CA ARG A 15 33.40 -24.53 -5.95
C ARG A 15 33.13 -23.16 -5.31
N SER A 16 32.00 -23.00 -4.61
CA SER A 16 31.67 -21.73 -3.94
C SER A 16 32.65 -21.36 -2.83
N ILE A 17 33.10 -22.35 -2.05
CA ILE A 17 34.11 -22.16 -1.00
C ILE A 17 35.44 -21.69 -1.61
N LEU A 18 35.89 -22.30 -2.71
CA LEU A 18 37.10 -21.88 -3.43
C LEU A 18 37.00 -20.44 -3.97
N LEU A 19 35.80 -20.00 -4.36
CA LEU A 19 35.56 -18.64 -4.84
C LEU A 19 35.38 -17.60 -3.72
N GLY A 20 35.24 -18.04 -2.46
CA GLY A 20 35.01 -17.17 -1.31
C GLY A 20 33.58 -16.59 -1.20
N HIS A 21 32.64 -17.01 -2.05
CA HIS A 21 31.26 -16.50 -2.06
C HIS A 21 30.25 -17.55 -2.55
N CYS A 22 28.97 -17.39 -2.20
CA CYS A 22 27.88 -18.22 -2.73
C CYS A 22 27.76 -18.01 -4.24
N VAL A 23 27.67 -19.09 -5.01
CA VAL A 23 27.40 -19.01 -6.46
C VAL A 23 25.96 -18.50 -6.73
N CYS A 24 25.06 -18.65 -5.77
CA CYS A 24 23.69 -18.13 -5.80
C CYS A 24 23.59 -16.62 -5.56
N ASP A 25 24.46 -16.09 -4.71
CA ASP A 25 24.45 -14.71 -4.24
C ASP A 25 25.89 -14.33 -3.89
N PRO A 26 26.60 -13.66 -4.82
CA PRO A 26 27.99 -13.27 -4.63
C PRO A 26 28.23 -12.35 -3.42
N ARG A 27 27.17 -11.78 -2.83
CA ARG A 27 27.25 -10.94 -1.62
C ARG A 27 27.32 -11.76 -0.33
N LYS A 28 27.07 -13.07 -0.39
CA LYS A 28 27.03 -13.97 0.77
C LYS A 28 28.23 -14.93 0.74
N PRO A 29 28.77 -15.33 1.90
CA PRO A 29 29.80 -16.38 1.97
C PRO A 29 29.22 -17.77 1.65
N CYS A 30 30.08 -18.75 1.42
CA CYS A 30 29.71 -20.17 1.43
C CYS A 30 30.50 -20.89 2.54
N PRO A 31 29.84 -21.58 3.49
CA PRO A 31 28.39 -21.77 3.61
C PRO A 31 27.63 -20.47 3.88
N CYS A 32 26.46 -20.31 3.25
CA CYS A 32 25.62 -19.13 3.44
C CYS A 32 24.73 -19.30 4.69
N PRO A 33 24.13 -18.23 5.25
CA PRO A 33 23.22 -18.32 6.39
C PRO A 33 22.10 -19.35 6.19
N ASN A 34 21.49 -19.38 4.99
CA ASN A 34 20.45 -20.35 4.67
C ASN A 34 20.93 -21.81 4.79
N PHE A 35 22.18 -22.09 4.43
CA PHE A 35 22.76 -23.43 4.62
C PHE A 35 23.04 -23.72 6.10
N MET A 36 23.57 -22.75 6.83
CA MET A 36 23.90 -22.91 8.25
C MET A 36 22.64 -23.10 9.11
N ASP A 37 21.58 -22.34 8.81
CA ASP A 37 20.36 -22.31 9.61
C ASP A 37 19.41 -23.47 9.29
N PHE A 38 19.38 -23.93 8.02
CA PHE A 38 18.37 -24.88 7.56
C PHE A 38 18.95 -26.18 6.97
N ASP A 39 20.28 -26.30 6.88
CA ASP A 39 20.95 -27.37 6.14
C ASP A 39 20.35 -27.54 4.73
N VAL A 40 20.20 -26.43 4.00
CA VAL A 40 19.68 -26.37 2.62
C VAL A 40 20.61 -25.58 1.71
N CYS A 41 20.99 -26.18 0.58
CA CYS A 41 21.82 -25.56 -0.46
C CYS A 41 20.95 -25.19 -1.68
N GLU A 42 20.45 -23.96 -1.73
CA GLU A 42 19.67 -23.46 -2.88
C GLU A 42 20.47 -23.49 -4.20
N CYS A 43 21.80 -23.32 -4.13
CA CYS A 43 22.67 -23.47 -5.31
C CYS A 43 22.58 -24.86 -5.94
N ALA A 44 22.34 -25.89 -5.12
CA ALA A 44 22.18 -27.27 -5.56
C ALA A 44 20.76 -27.58 -6.05
N GLY A 45 19.85 -26.59 -6.04
CA GLY A 45 18.44 -26.75 -6.39
C GLY A 45 17.58 -27.28 -5.23
N GLU A 46 18.09 -27.22 -4.00
CA GLU A 46 17.32 -27.58 -2.82
C GLU A 46 16.40 -26.42 -2.41
N LYS A 47 15.32 -26.75 -1.68
CA LYS A 47 14.32 -25.77 -1.25
C LYS A 47 14.34 -25.65 0.26
N LEU A 48 14.17 -24.43 0.75
CA LEU A 48 14.10 -24.18 2.20
C LEU A 48 12.92 -24.95 2.81
N PRO A 49 13.02 -25.38 4.08
CA PRO A 49 11.95 -26.10 4.77
C PRO A 49 10.68 -25.25 4.99
N THR A 50 10.68 -23.99 4.56
CA THR A 50 9.55 -23.04 4.65
C THR A 50 8.40 -23.32 3.69
N ALA A 51 8.47 -24.41 2.91
CA ALA A 51 7.25 -25.03 2.43
C ALA A 51 6.44 -25.51 3.64
N LYS A 52 5.62 -24.61 4.22
CA LYS A 52 4.44 -24.95 5.03
C LYS A 52 3.56 -25.84 4.17
N SER A 53 3.95 -27.10 4.06
CA SER A 53 3.15 -28.17 3.51
C SER A 53 1.99 -28.35 4.49
N ALA A 54 0.77 -28.29 3.94
CA ALA A 54 -0.53 -28.44 4.60
C ALA A 54 -1.27 -27.18 5.14
N GLY A 55 -0.69 -25.96 5.08
CA GLY A 55 -1.42 -24.73 5.45
C GLY A 55 -1.92 -23.92 4.24
N LYS A 56 -3.08 -23.26 4.35
CA LYS A 56 -3.56 -22.29 3.34
C LYS A 56 -2.61 -21.08 3.33
N ILE A 57 -1.76 -20.97 2.30
CA ILE A 57 -0.81 -19.85 2.14
C ILE A 57 -1.60 -18.56 1.91
N LYS A 58 -1.24 -17.52 2.67
CA LYS A 58 -1.81 -16.18 2.54
C LYS A 58 -0.80 -15.27 1.85
N LEU A 59 -1.08 -14.88 0.60
CA LEU A 59 -0.11 -14.11 -0.18
C LEU A 59 0.24 -12.75 0.46
N THR A 60 -0.68 -12.11 1.19
CA THR A 60 -0.43 -10.78 1.77
C THR A 60 0.60 -10.79 2.90
N GLU A 61 0.91 -11.95 3.48
CA GLU A 61 1.98 -12.11 4.48
C GLU A 61 3.39 -12.06 3.86
N TYR A 62 3.49 -12.18 2.54
CA TYR A 62 4.76 -12.25 1.78
C TYR A 62 5.07 -10.96 1.02
N VAL A 63 4.34 -9.87 1.26
CA VAL A 63 4.51 -8.59 0.56
C VAL A 63 4.67 -7.45 1.54
N LYS A 64 5.56 -6.50 1.24
CA LYS A 64 5.73 -5.27 2.02
C LYS A 64 4.57 -4.29 1.82
N SER A 65 4.09 -4.18 0.58
CA SER A 65 3.00 -3.30 0.16
C SER A 65 2.03 -4.08 -0.71
N ALA A 66 0.74 -4.07 -0.36
CA ALA A 66 -0.29 -4.82 -1.08
C ALA A 66 -0.82 -4.07 -2.31
N GLY A 67 -1.12 -4.81 -3.38
CA GLY A 67 -1.80 -4.27 -4.56
C GLY A 67 -1.05 -3.13 -5.25
N CYS A 68 -1.79 -2.19 -5.84
CA CYS A 68 -1.23 -1.02 -6.52
C CYS A 68 -0.47 -0.04 -5.59
N ALA A 69 -0.56 -0.20 -4.26
CA ALA A 69 0.25 0.57 -3.33
C ALA A 69 1.76 0.24 -3.43
N SER A 70 2.12 -0.85 -4.12
CA SER A 70 3.51 -1.23 -4.41
C SER A 70 4.15 -0.41 -5.54
N LYS A 71 3.41 0.45 -6.27
CA LYS A 71 3.97 1.30 -7.33
C LYS A 71 4.93 2.35 -6.76
N ILE A 72 5.92 2.72 -7.57
CA ILE A 72 6.82 3.86 -7.31
C ILE A 72 5.95 5.12 -7.23
N ALA A 73 6.27 6.03 -6.31
CA ALA A 73 5.51 7.27 -6.20
C ALA A 73 5.61 8.07 -7.50
N LYS A 74 4.49 8.63 -7.97
CA LYS A 74 4.41 9.31 -9.27
C LYS A 74 5.46 10.43 -9.43
N LYS A 75 5.67 11.20 -8.36
CA LYS A 75 6.66 12.29 -8.32
C LYS A 75 8.09 11.75 -8.51
N GLU A 76 8.42 10.64 -7.85
CA GLU A 76 9.73 9.99 -7.98
C GLU A 76 9.92 9.41 -9.37
N LEU A 77 8.89 8.72 -9.91
CA LEU A 77 8.93 8.16 -11.25
C LEU A 77 9.18 9.24 -12.30
N PHE A 78 8.48 10.38 -12.20
CA PHE A 78 8.66 11.50 -13.13
C PHE A 78 10.09 12.05 -13.11
N GLU A 79 10.70 12.19 -11.94
CA GLU A 79 12.10 12.61 -11.83
C GLU A 79 13.09 11.54 -12.33
N MET A 80 12.81 10.25 -12.10
CA MET A 80 13.66 9.14 -12.57
C MET A 80 13.70 9.00 -14.09
N ILE A 81 12.59 9.27 -14.78
CA ILE A 81 12.50 9.18 -16.25
C ILE A 81 12.83 10.49 -16.96
N LYS A 82 13.07 11.57 -16.20
CA LYS A 82 13.39 12.89 -16.74
C LYS A 82 14.73 12.83 -17.49
N GLY A 83 14.74 13.36 -18.71
CA GLY A 83 15.94 13.36 -19.56
C GLY A 83 16.10 12.13 -20.44
N LEU A 84 15.15 11.17 -20.41
CA LEU A 84 15.06 10.15 -21.47
C LEU A 84 14.76 10.81 -22.83
N PRO A 85 15.25 10.22 -23.94
CA PRO A 85 15.05 10.78 -25.27
C PRO A 85 13.58 10.76 -25.67
N ASP A 86 13.15 11.83 -26.34
CA ASP A 86 11.80 11.90 -26.91
C ASP A 86 11.57 10.83 -27.98
N ILE A 87 10.35 10.32 -28.01
CA ILE A 87 9.91 9.39 -29.05
C ILE A 87 9.70 10.18 -30.35
N LYS A 88 10.55 9.94 -31.35
CA LYS A 88 10.49 10.58 -32.69
C LYS A 88 9.89 9.68 -33.78
N ASP A 89 9.37 8.52 -33.40
CA ASP A 89 8.80 7.54 -34.33
C ASP A 89 7.41 7.99 -34.80
N SER A 90 7.24 8.16 -36.12
CA SER A 90 5.99 8.62 -36.74
C SER A 90 4.84 7.62 -36.62
N ARG A 91 5.12 6.37 -36.24
CA ARG A 91 4.11 5.34 -35.97
C ARG A 91 3.45 5.53 -34.61
N VAL A 92 4.05 6.28 -33.70
CA VAL A 92 3.53 6.49 -32.36
C VAL A 92 2.49 7.61 -32.39
N LEU A 93 1.25 7.26 -32.09
CA LEU A 93 0.13 8.19 -32.01
C LEU A 93 0.01 8.81 -30.61
N LEU A 94 0.30 8.00 -29.59
CA LEU A 94 0.29 8.38 -28.20
C LEU A 94 1.44 7.66 -27.48
N GLY A 95 2.40 8.44 -26.99
CA GLY A 95 3.60 7.92 -26.33
C GLY A 95 3.65 8.26 -24.84
N SER A 96 4.64 7.73 -24.15
CA SER A 96 4.86 7.92 -22.70
C SER A 96 4.91 9.38 -22.23
N ASN A 97 5.32 10.32 -23.09
CA ASN A 97 5.33 11.76 -22.76
C ASN A 97 3.93 12.35 -22.53
N SER A 98 2.86 11.68 -22.99
CA SER A 98 1.48 12.14 -22.83
C SER A 98 0.85 11.78 -21.47
N GLY A 99 1.40 10.79 -20.76
CA GLY A 99 0.88 10.34 -19.47
C GLY A 99 -0.50 9.66 -19.53
N ASP A 100 -0.94 9.21 -20.71
CA ASP A 100 -2.17 8.42 -20.89
C ASP A 100 -2.00 6.97 -20.36
N ASP A 101 -3.12 6.27 -20.14
CA ASP A 101 -3.17 4.93 -19.51
C ASP A 101 -2.45 3.85 -20.34
N ALA A 102 -2.34 4.04 -21.66
CA ALA A 102 -1.67 3.10 -22.56
C ALA A 102 -0.98 3.82 -23.74
N GLY A 103 0.04 3.17 -24.29
CA GLY A 103 0.68 3.61 -25.53
C GLY A 103 -0.17 3.27 -26.74
N VAL A 104 -0.26 4.18 -27.72
CA VAL A 104 -1.01 3.96 -28.97
C VAL A 104 -0.08 4.12 -30.16
N VAL A 105 -0.09 3.12 -31.05
CA VAL A 105 0.69 3.12 -32.28
C VAL A 105 -0.18 2.74 -33.49
N VAL A 106 0.20 3.17 -34.69
CA VAL A 106 -0.51 2.81 -35.93
C VAL A 106 -0.42 1.30 -36.14
N PHE A 107 -1.54 0.68 -36.53
CA PHE A 107 -1.57 -0.75 -36.84
C PHE A 107 -0.76 -1.03 -38.13
N PRO A 108 0.16 -2.01 -38.13
CA PRO A 108 0.92 -2.36 -39.33
C PRO A 108 0.00 -2.81 -40.47
N GLY A 109 0.07 -2.12 -41.61
CA GLY A 109 -0.72 -2.45 -42.80
C GLY A 109 -2.14 -1.87 -42.85
N ASP A 110 -2.62 -1.22 -41.77
CA ASP A 110 -3.90 -0.50 -41.78
C ASP A 110 -3.78 0.84 -41.03
N SER A 111 -3.72 1.94 -41.78
CA SER A 111 -3.58 3.29 -41.23
C SER A 111 -4.84 3.82 -40.54
N LYS A 112 -5.99 3.14 -40.67
CA LYS A 112 -7.26 3.47 -40.00
C LYS A 112 -7.40 2.79 -38.65
N GLN A 113 -6.53 1.83 -38.34
CA GLN A 113 -6.49 1.15 -37.05
C GLN A 113 -5.28 1.57 -36.23
N ALA A 114 -5.44 1.47 -34.92
CA ALA A 114 -4.38 1.68 -33.96
C ALA A 114 -4.29 0.48 -33.02
N MET A 115 -3.06 0.13 -32.64
CA MET A 115 -2.78 -0.80 -31.56
C MET A 115 -2.63 -0.02 -30.26
N VAL A 116 -3.21 -0.55 -29.19
CA VAL A 116 -3.11 -0.03 -27.83
C VAL A 116 -2.33 -1.03 -27.00
N LEU A 117 -1.29 -0.54 -26.32
CA LEU A 117 -0.30 -1.37 -25.64
C LEU A 117 -0.19 -0.92 -24.19
N THR A 118 -0.40 -1.84 -23.26
CA THR A 118 -0.20 -1.59 -21.82
C THR A 118 0.52 -2.76 -21.15
N VAL A 119 1.12 -2.48 -20.00
CA VAL A 119 1.64 -3.48 -19.07
C VAL A 119 1.46 -2.96 -17.65
N ASP A 120 0.88 -3.80 -16.78
CA ASP A 120 0.83 -3.50 -15.35
C ASP A 120 1.18 -4.76 -14.54
N VAL A 121 2.01 -4.58 -13.51
CA VAL A 121 2.55 -5.64 -12.65
C VAL A 121 2.61 -5.11 -11.22
N PHE A 122 2.03 -5.85 -10.27
CA PHE A 122 2.00 -5.44 -8.87
C PHE A 122 2.02 -6.63 -7.91
N ALA A 123 2.18 -6.34 -6.62
CA ALA A 123 2.23 -7.34 -5.57
C ALA A 123 0.82 -7.81 -5.13
N PRO A 124 0.67 -9.02 -4.58
CA PRO A 124 -0.59 -9.52 -4.04
C PRO A 124 -1.42 -8.52 -3.23
N SER A 125 -2.69 -8.35 -3.62
CA SER A 125 -3.69 -7.54 -2.89
C SER A 125 -4.64 -8.36 -2.02
N VAL A 126 -4.63 -9.68 -2.18
CA VAL A 126 -5.50 -10.64 -1.48
C VAL A 126 -4.72 -11.91 -1.15
N ASP A 127 -5.22 -12.66 -0.17
CA ASP A 127 -4.57 -13.89 0.30
C ASP A 127 -4.66 -15.06 -0.67
N ASP A 128 -5.77 -15.15 -1.41
CA ASP A 128 -6.06 -16.29 -2.28
C ASP A 128 -5.33 -16.15 -3.63
N PRO A 129 -4.46 -17.11 -4.01
CA PRO A 129 -3.65 -16.99 -5.22
C PRO A 129 -4.44 -16.90 -6.52
N TYR A 130 -5.51 -17.71 -6.63
CA TYR A 130 -6.38 -17.69 -7.81
C TYR A 130 -7.09 -16.34 -7.95
N THR A 131 -7.66 -15.84 -6.86
CA THR A 131 -8.30 -14.52 -6.80
C THR A 131 -7.30 -13.41 -7.15
N PHE A 132 -6.06 -13.47 -6.64
CA PHE A 132 -5.03 -12.49 -6.99
C PHE A 132 -4.70 -12.51 -8.49
N GLY A 133 -4.59 -13.70 -9.09
CA GLY A 133 -4.44 -13.86 -10.53
C GLY A 133 -5.56 -13.17 -11.34
N GLN A 134 -6.81 -13.38 -10.92
CA GLN A 134 -7.97 -12.72 -11.54
C GLN A 134 -7.90 -11.19 -11.40
N ILE A 135 -7.52 -10.68 -10.23
CA ILE A 135 -7.40 -9.23 -9.99
C ILE A 135 -6.26 -8.64 -10.83
N SER A 136 -5.12 -9.32 -10.90
CA SER A 136 -3.97 -8.92 -11.72
C SER A 136 -4.36 -8.80 -13.20
N ALA A 137 -5.05 -9.82 -13.74
CA ALA A 137 -5.54 -9.77 -15.11
C ALA A 137 -6.59 -8.67 -15.34
N ALA A 138 -7.57 -8.52 -14.44
CA ALA A 138 -8.60 -7.49 -14.53
C ALA A 138 -8.01 -6.07 -14.49
N ASN A 139 -6.98 -5.85 -13.68
CA ASN A 139 -6.24 -4.60 -13.63
C ASN A 139 -5.43 -4.36 -14.93
N SER A 140 -4.66 -5.34 -15.40
CA SER A 140 -3.83 -5.17 -16.61
C SER A 140 -4.63 -4.92 -17.88
N VAL A 141 -5.87 -5.42 -17.99
CA VAL A 141 -6.75 -5.11 -19.13
C VAL A 141 -7.53 -3.80 -18.96
N SER A 142 -7.51 -3.20 -17.77
CA SER A 142 -8.29 -2.01 -17.45
C SER A 142 -7.87 -0.80 -18.28
N ASP A 143 -6.56 -0.59 -18.50
CA ASP A 143 -6.06 0.51 -19.34
C ASP A 143 -6.59 0.42 -20.79
N ILE A 144 -6.68 -0.80 -21.35
CA ILE A 144 -7.27 -1.01 -22.68
C ILE A 144 -8.74 -0.53 -22.69
N TYR A 145 -9.49 -0.86 -21.64
CA TYR A 145 -10.87 -0.41 -21.49
C TYR A 145 -10.99 1.10 -21.24
N ALA A 146 -10.07 1.72 -20.50
CA ALA A 146 -10.02 3.16 -20.27
C ALA A 146 -9.83 3.94 -21.57
N MET A 147 -9.01 3.41 -22.48
CA MET A 147 -8.80 3.95 -23.83
C MET A 147 -9.98 3.70 -24.79
N GLY A 148 -11.06 3.02 -24.36
CA GLY A 148 -12.16 2.64 -25.23
C GLY A 148 -11.78 1.61 -26.30
N ALA A 149 -10.67 0.90 -26.11
CA ALA A 149 -10.17 -0.08 -27.06
C ALA A 149 -10.67 -1.50 -26.73
N LYS A 150 -10.55 -2.40 -27.71
CA LYS A 150 -10.88 -3.81 -27.52
C LYS A 150 -9.60 -4.59 -27.23
N PRO A 151 -9.56 -5.42 -26.18
CA PRO A 151 -8.41 -6.30 -25.95
C PRO A 151 -8.33 -7.36 -27.06
N TRP A 152 -7.10 -7.79 -27.38
CA TRP A 152 -6.81 -8.79 -28.42
C TRP A 152 -6.03 -10.00 -27.90
N SER A 153 -4.92 -9.77 -27.22
CA SER A 153 -4.08 -10.84 -26.64
C SER A 153 -3.28 -10.35 -25.45
N ALA A 154 -2.69 -11.26 -24.69
CA ALA A 154 -1.86 -10.92 -23.54
C ALA A 154 -0.64 -11.83 -23.36
N LEU A 155 0.37 -11.33 -22.65
CA LEU A 155 1.53 -12.06 -22.16
C LEU A 155 1.60 -11.94 -20.65
N SER A 156 1.79 -13.04 -19.92
CA SER A 156 1.92 -13.01 -18.46
C SER A 156 3.34 -12.61 -18.03
N ILE A 157 3.47 -11.80 -16.98
CA ILE A 157 4.73 -11.44 -16.35
C ILE A 157 4.63 -11.82 -14.87
N ILE A 158 5.59 -12.61 -14.38
CA ILE A 158 5.55 -13.09 -13.01
C ILE A 158 6.94 -13.12 -12.35
N GLY A 159 7.08 -12.38 -11.25
CA GLY A 159 8.17 -12.52 -10.29
C GLY A 159 7.70 -13.42 -9.14
N PHE A 160 8.41 -14.51 -8.86
CA PHE A 160 7.95 -15.48 -7.86
C PHE A 160 9.11 -16.08 -7.06
N PRO A 161 9.01 -16.17 -5.72
CA PRO A 161 10.06 -16.72 -4.87
C PRO A 161 10.00 -18.24 -4.89
N SER A 162 10.56 -18.84 -5.94
CA SER A 162 10.46 -20.29 -6.21
C SER A 162 11.12 -21.18 -5.15
N SER A 163 12.03 -20.63 -4.35
CA SER A 163 12.66 -21.29 -3.21
C SER A 163 11.86 -21.19 -1.90
N LEU A 164 10.95 -20.22 -1.79
CA LEU A 164 10.12 -19.98 -0.60
C LEU A 164 8.72 -20.58 -0.74
N LEU A 165 8.11 -20.48 -1.92
CA LEU A 165 6.71 -20.85 -2.15
C LEU A 165 6.55 -22.08 -3.05
N PRO A 166 5.53 -22.93 -2.81
CA PRO A 166 5.23 -24.06 -3.68
C PRO A 166 4.84 -23.61 -5.09
N ASN A 167 5.25 -24.39 -6.11
CA ASN A 167 4.89 -24.14 -7.50
C ASN A 167 3.37 -24.12 -7.75
N SER A 168 2.59 -24.80 -6.90
CA SER A 168 1.11 -24.79 -6.97
C SER A 168 0.53 -23.38 -6.78
N VAL A 169 1.17 -22.52 -5.97
CA VAL A 169 0.75 -21.14 -5.77
C VAL A 169 0.87 -20.35 -7.07
N MET A 170 2.03 -20.43 -7.73
CA MET A 170 2.27 -19.81 -9.03
C MET A 170 1.26 -20.30 -10.09
N ARG A 171 0.98 -21.61 -10.09
CA ARG A 171 -0.01 -22.23 -10.98
C ARG A 171 -1.40 -21.64 -10.78
N GLU A 172 -1.84 -21.47 -9.53
CA GLU A 172 -3.15 -20.90 -9.21
C GLU A 172 -3.26 -19.43 -9.59
N ILE A 173 -2.19 -18.63 -9.39
CA ILE A 173 -2.13 -17.24 -9.86
C ILE A 173 -2.32 -17.18 -11.38
N LEU A 174 -1.53 -17.96 -12.13
CA LEU A 174 -1.63 -17.96 -13.58
C LEU A 174 -2.99 -18.48 -14.06
N ARG A 175 -3.54 -19.53 -13.42
CA ARG A 175 -4.87 -20.06 -13.73
C ARG A 175 -5.95 -19.00 -13.57
N GLY A 176 -5.96 -18.29 -12.44
CA GLY A 176 -6.91 -17.19 -12.21
C GLY A 176 -6.79 -16.06 -13.23
N GLY A 177 -5.56 -15.69 -13.60
CA GLY A 177 -5.33 -14.68 -14.63
C GLY A 177 -5.81 -15.13 -16.01
N ILE A 178 -5.52 -16.37 -16.41
CA ILE A 178 -5.96 -16.94 -17.69
C ILE A 178 -7.50 -16.99 -17.76
N ASP A 179 -8.17 -17.49 -16.71
CA ASP A 179 -9.64 -17.58 -16.69
C ASP A 179 -10.29 -16.18 -16.80
N LYS A 180 -9.68 -15.17 -16.17
CA LYS A 180 -10.15 -13.77 -16.28
C LYS A 180 -9.88 -13.16 -17.66
N MET A 181 -8.75 -13.47 -18.29
CA MET A 181 -8.47 -13.05 -19.68
C MET A 181 -9.43 -13.70 -20.67
N GLN A 182 -9.82 -14.96 -20.45
CA GLN A 182 -10.86 -15.63 -21.23
C GLN A 182 -12.22 -14.94 -21.07
N GLU A 183 -12.60 -14.51 -19.85
CA GLU A 183 -13.79 -13.69 -19.62
C GLU A 183 -13.74 -12.35 -20.38
N ALA A 184 -12.56 -11.75 -20.52
CA ALA A 184 -12.34 -10.56 -21.36
C ALA A 184 -12.44 -10.86 -22.87
N GLY A 185 -12.42 -12.14 -23.27
CA GLY A 185 -12.49 -12.59 -24.65
C GLY A 185 -11.14 -12.72 -25.34
N ILE A 186 -10.04 -12.80 -24.57
CA ILE A 186 -8.67 -12.88 -25.11
C ILE A 186 -7.88 -14.06 -24.55
N SER A 187 -6.83 -14.45 -25.27
CA SER A 187 -5.92 -15.52 -24.85
C SER A 187 -4.60 -14.98 -24.33
N VAL A 188 -4.08 -15.63 -23.28
CA VAL A 188 -2.69 -15.46 -22.86
C VAL A 188 -1.82 -16.37 -23.72
N VAL A 189 -1.01 -15.81 -24.60
CA VAL A 189 -0.28 -16.55 -25.65
C VAL A 189 1.15 -16.90 -25.27
N GLY A 190 1.59 -16.46 -24.10
CA GLY A 190 2.94 -16.70 -23.59
C GLY A 190 3.20 -15.87 -22.35
N GLY A 191 4.47 -15.80 -21.94
CA GLY A 191 4.86 -15.00 -20.78
C GLY A 191 6.31 -15.17 -20.39
N HIS A 192 6.68 -14.47 -19.33
CA HIS A 192 8.02 -14.52 -18.75
C HIS A 192 7.95 -14.64 -17.22
N SER A 193 8.79 -15.51 -16.66
CA SER A 193 8.91 -15.74 -15.22
C SER A 193 10.31 -15.44 -14.72
N ILE A 194 10.40 -14.71 -13.61
CA ILE A 194 11.66 -14.32 -12.96
C ILE A 194 11.63 -14.86 -11.53
N ASN A 195 12.73 -15.47 -11.08
CA ASN A 195 12.90 -15.81 -9.68
C ASN A 195 13.14 -14.51 -8.90
N ASP A 196 12.23 -14.18 -7.98
CA ASP A 196 12.22 -12.90 -7.27
C ASP A 196 11.85 -13.13 -5.81
N GLU A 197 12.46 -12.41 -4.88
CA GLU A 197 12.15 -12.50 -3.45
C GLU A 197 10.71 -12.12 -3.11
N ASN A 198 10.08 -11.24 -3.91
CA ASN A 198 8.71 -10.78 -3.72
C ASN A 198 7.83 -11.23 -4.87
N ILE A 199 6.60 -11.64 -4.53
CA ILE A 199 5.59 -12.01 -5.54
C ILE A 199 5.17 -10.76 -6.31
N LYS A 200 5.26 -10.83 -7.63
CA LYS A 200 4.78 -9.82 -8.57
C LYS A 200 4.05 -10.53 -9.69
N CYS A 201 2.85 -10.09 -10.05
CA CYS A 201 2.13 -10.67 -11.17
C CYS A 201 1.42 -9.57 -11.97
N GLY A 202 1.40 -9.74 -13.28
CA GLY A 202 0.80 -8.81 -14.20
C GLY A 202 0.75 -9.38 -15.62
N PHE A 203 0.17 -8.60 -16.52
CA PHE A 203 0.07 -8.95 -17.92
C PHE A 203 0.43 -7.74 -18.78
N ALA A 204 1.17 -8.00 -19.86
CA ALA A 204 1.23 -7.08 -20.99
C ALA A 204 0.04 -7.39 -21.88
N VAL A 205 -0.79 -6.39 -22.18
CA VAL A 205 -2.03 -6.55 -22.93
C VAL A 205 -1.96 -5.74 -24.21
N PHE A 206 -2.33 -6.39 -25.30
CA PHE A 206 -2.44 -5.82 -26.63
C PHE A 206 -3.91 -5.63 -26.94
N GLY A 207 -4.29 -4.42 -27.32
CA GLY A 207 -5.62 -4.08 -27.78
C GLY A 207 -5.58 -3.34 -29.11
N TYR A 208 -6.75 -3.05 -29.65
CA TYR A 208 -6.90 -2.34 -30.91
C TYR A 208 -8.16 -1.47 -30.90
N CYS A 209 -8.13 -0.42 -31.70
CA CYS A 209 -9.26 0.48 -31.90
C CYS A 209 -9.17 1.15 -33.27
N GLU A 210 -10.24 1.83 -33.66
CA GLU A 210 -10.16 2.78 -34.77
C GLU A 210 -9.28 3.97 -34.36
N ARG A 211 -8.43 4.43 -35.29
CA ARG A 211 -7.38 5.41 -35.03
C ARG A 211 -7.89 6.73 -34.43
N ASP A 212 -9.10 7.16 -34.78
CA ASP A 212 -9.65 8.46 -34.34
C ASP A 212 -10.70 8.31 -33.22
N LYS A 213 -10.84 7.10 -32.64
CA LYS A 213 -11.88 6.80 -31.64
C LYS A 213 -11.34 6.34 -30.28
N TYR A 214 -10.03 6.27 -30.08
CA TYR A 214 -9.50 6.01 -28.74
C TYR A 214 -9.80 7.18 -27.82
N ILE A 215 -10.12 6.85 -26.58
CA ILE A 215 -10.37 7.83 -25.52
C ILE A 215 -9.05 8.19 -24.87
N ARG A 216 -8.94 9.44 -24.44
CA ARG A 216 -7.75 9.98 -23.80
C ARG A 216 -8.11 10.45 -22.40
N ASN A 217 -7.10 10.60 -21.56
CA ASN A 217 -7.16 11.36 -20.31
C ASN A 217 -7.22 12.88 -20.55
N ALA A 218 -7.74 13.32 -21.69
CA ALA A 218 -7.82 14.71 -22.11
C ALA A 218 -9.08 14.93 -22.96
N GLY A 219 -9.64 16.14 -22.89
CA GLY A 219 -10.80 16.54 -23.69
C GLY A 219 -12.09 16.73 -22.91
N ALA A 220 -12.04 16.66 -21.57
CA ALA A 220 -13.16 17.04 -20.71
C ALA A 220 -13.58 18.49 -20.97
N ARG A 221 -14.89 18.76 -20.90
CA ARG A 221 -15.49 20.04 -21.30
C ARG A 221 -16.37 20.59 -20.19
N GLN A 222 -16.52 21.91 -20.18
CA GLN A 222 -17.49 22.57 -19.30
C GLN A 222 -18.90 22.00 -19.53
N GLY A 223 -19.61 21.69 -18.44
CA GLY A 223 -20.93 21.06 -18.49
C GLY A 223 -20.91 19.53 -18.56
N ASP A 224 -19.73 18.91 -18.59
CA ASP A 224 -19.62 17.47 -18.43
C ASP A 224 -19.95 17.06 -17.00
N ALA A 225 -20.68 15.95 -16.86
CA ALA A 225 -20.81 15.21 -15.62
C ALA A 225 -19.64 14.23 -15.49
N ILE A 226 -19.25 13.98 -14.23
CA ILE A 226 -18.15 13.09 -13.86
C ILE A 226 -18.75 11.83 -13.25
N VAL A 227 -18.50 10.68 -13.87
CA VAL A 227 -19.06 9.39 -13.47
C VAL A 227 -17.96 8.47 -12.98
N LEU A 228 -18.17 7.86 -11.81
CA LEU A 228 -17.31 6.81 -11.28
C LEU A 228 -18.06 5.47 -11.34
N THR A 229 -17.40 4.42 -11.83
CA THR A 229 -18.07 3.13 -12.12
C THR A 229 -17.84 2.03 -11.08
N LYS A 230 -16.88 2.20 -10.15
CA LYS A 230 -16.69 1.30 -9.00
C LYS A 230 -16.51 2.09 -7.70
N PRO A 231 -16.81 1.51 -6.53
CA PRO A 231 -16.61 2.18 -5.25
C PRO A 231 -15.14 2.41 -4.92
N LEU A 232 -14.87 3.38 -4.04
CA LEU A 232 -13.55 3.65 -3.47
C LEU A 232 -13.34 2.97 -2.11
N GLY A 233 -12.07 2.87 -1.72
CA GLY A 233 -11.62 2.38 -0.41
C GLY A 233 -10.85 1.06 -0.44
N VAL A 234 -10.44 0.57 -1.62
CA VAL A 234 -9.74 -0.71 -1.75
C VAL A 234 -8.44 -0.71 -0.94
N GLY A 235 -7.63 0.34 -1.05
CA GLY A 235 -6.36 0.46 -0.32
C GLY A 235 -6.52 0.50 1.20
N ILE A 236 -7.52 1.24 1.69
CA ILE A 236 -7.85 1.34 3.12
C ILE A 236 -8.24 -0.04 3.67
N ALA A 237 -9.15 -0.75 2.99
CA ALA A 237 -9.57 -2.07 3.43
C ALA A 237 -8.49 -3.14 3.27
N ALA A 238 -7.67 -3.09 2.22
CA ALA A 238 -6.56 -4.00 2.03
C ALA A 238 -5.56 -3.87 3.19
N PHE A 239 -5.20 -2.63 3.56
CA PHE A 239 -4.33 -2.37 4.71
C PHE A 239 -4.98 -2.81 6.03
N ALA A 240 -6.26 -2.48 6.24
CA ALA A 240 -7.02 -2.95 7.39
C ALA A 240 -7.04 -4.49 7.46
N GLY A 241 -7.12 -5.19 6.32
CA GLY A 241 -7.02 -6.64 6.22
C GLY A 241 -5.64 -7.16 6.63
N GLN A 242 -4.56 -6.53 6.18
CA GLN A 242 -3.19 -6.89 6.56
C GLN A 242 -2.94 -6.80 8.07
N ILE A 243 -3.56 -5.83 8.75
CA ILE A 243 -3.45 -5.66 10.21
C ILE A 243 -4.58 -6.37 10.99
N GLY A 244 -5.44 -7.15 10.32
CA GLY A 244 -6.52 -7.91 10.96
C GLY A 244 -7.70 -7.08 11.47
N GLN A 245 -7.89 -5.86 10.98
CA GLN A 245 -8.96 -4.92 11.38
C GLN A 245 -10.09 -4.76 10.34
N ALA A 246 -9.99 -5.41 9.18
CA ALA A 246 -11.09 -5.46 8.20
C ALA A 246 -12.03 -6.64 8.45
N ASP A 247 -13.33 -6.42 8.26
CA ASP A 247 -14.33 -7.48 8.28
C ASP A 247 -14.29 -8.32 6.99
N LYS A 248 -14.60 -9.62 7.12
CA LYS A 248 -14.55 -10.57 6.00
C LYS A 248 -15.55 -10.23 4.90
N LYS A 249 -16.69 -9.59 5.22
CA LYS A 249 -17.72 -9.21 4.25
C LYS A 249 -17.17 -8.11 3.34
N THR A 250 -16.59 -7.06 3.90
CA THR A 250 -15.94 -5.98 3.13
C THR A 250 -14.79 -6.52 2.27
N LEU A 251 -13.90 -7.37 2.82
CA LEU A 251 -12.81 -7.95 2.03
C LEU A 251 -13.32 -8.77 0.84
N LYS A 252 -14.44 -9.49 0.99
CA LYS A 252 -15.08 -10.24 -0.09
C LYS A 252 -15.68 -9.30 -1.14
N GLN A 253 -16.45 -8.28 -0.73
CA GLN A 253 -17.04 -7.29 -1.64
C GLN A 253 -15.95 -6.60 -2.49
N ILE A 254 -14.83 -6.25 -1.84
CA ILE A 254 -13.71 -5.61 -2.50
C ILE A 254 -13.02 -6.57 -3.47
N ALA A 255 -12.75 -7.82 -3.07
CA ALA A 255 -12.20 -8.82 -3.99
C ALA A 255 -13.12 -9.05 -5.21
N ASP A 256 -14.44 -9.09 -5.02
CA ASP A 256 -15.41 -9.23 -6.10
C ASP A 256 -15.40 -8.01 -7.05
N SER A 257 -15.30 -6.80 -6.49
CA SER A 257 -15.13 -5.57 -7.29
C SER A 257 -13.82 -5.55 -8.07
N MET A 258 -12.70 -5.90 -7.43
CA MET A 258 -11.38 -5.94 -8.07
C MET A 258 -11.28 -7.00 -9.18
N LYS A 259 -12.04 -8.09 -9.09
CA LYS A 259 -12.10 -9.12 -10.16
C LYS A 259 -12.95 -8.70 -11.35
N SER A 260 -13.83 -7.70 -11.20
CA SER A 260 -14.77 -7.32 -12.26
C SER A 260 -14.07 -6.53 -13.36
N LEU A 261 -14.37 -6.86 -14.62
CA LEU A 261 -13.81 -6.18 -15.79
C LEU A 261 -14.51 -4.83 -16.04
N ASN A 262 -13.74 -3.83 -16.46
CA ASN A 262 -14.28 -2.53 -16.91
C ASN A 262 -14.91 -2.57 -18.33
N LYS A 263 -15.08 -3.77 -18.91
CA LYS A 263 -15.61 -4.00 -20.28
C LYS A 263 -16.95 -3.29 -20.53
N THR A 264 -17.93 -3.54 -19.68
CA THR A 264 -19.29 -2.98 -19.86
C THR A 264 -19.28 -1.45 -19.71
N SER A 265 -18.51 -0.93 -18.76
CA SER A 265 -18.30 0.52 -18.59
C SER A 265 -17.70 1.15 -19.84
N SER A 266 -16.67 0.52 -20.41
CA SER A 266 -15.97 0.98 -21.61
C SER A 266 -16.87 0.99 -22.86
N GLU A 267 -17.59 -0.10 -23.12
CA GLU A 267 -18.49 -0.17 -24.28
C GLU A 267 -19.62 0.87 -24.19
N LEU A 268 -20.16 1.07 -22.99
CA LEU A 268 -21.26 2.01 -22.78
C LEU A 268 -20.79 3.47 -22.79
N MET A 269 -19.60 3.81 -22.28
CA MET A 269 -19.13 5.19 -22.33
C MET A 269 -18.95 5.69 -23.76
N LEU A 270 -18.50 4.82 -24.68
CA LEU A 270 -18.41 5.12 -26.11
C LEU A 270 -19.80 5.38 -26.71
N LYS A 271 -20.77 4.50 -26.42
CA LYS A 271 -22.15 4.63 -26.87
C LYS A 271 -22.82 5.94 -26.42
N HIS A 272 -22.49 6.42 -25.22
CA HIS A 272 -23.09 7.62 -24.61
C HIS A 272 -22.28 8.91 -24.86
N GLY A 273 -21.24 8.86 -25.70
CA GLY A 273 -20.51 10.05 -26.14
C GLY A 273 -19.57 10.62 -25.08
N VAL A 274 -18.71 9.77 -24.53
CA VAL A 274 -17.59 10.17 -23.66
C VAL A 274 -16.70 11.22 -24.31
N HIS A 275 -16.20 12.16 -23.50
CA HIS A 275 -15.22 13.16 -23.91
C HIS A 275 -13.80 12.86 -23.41
N ALA A 276 -13.68 12.36 -22.18
CA ALA A 276 -12.42 11.91 -21.60
C ALA A 276 -12.69 10.78 -20.59
N ALA A 277 -11.73 9.88 -20.43
CA ALA A 277 -11.80 8.84 -19.41
C ALA A 277 -10.39 8.43 -18.97
N THR A 278 -10.33 7.81 -17.79
CA THR A 278 -9.17 7.07 -17.26
C THR A 278 -9.71 6.01 -16.30
N ASP A 279 -8.89 5.08 -15.84
CA ASP A 279 -9.25 4.20 -14.74
C ASP A 279 -8.64 4.65 -13.40
N VAL A 280 -9.39 4.48 -12.32
CA VAL A 280 -8.93 4.89 -10.99
C VAL A 280 -8.12 3.75 -10.39
N THR A 281 -6.80 3.88 -10.40
CA THR A 281 -5.88 2.86 -9.88
C THR A 281 -5.00 3.34 -8.70
N GLY A 282 -3.69 3.05 -8.72
CA GLY A 282 -2.77 3.27 -7.59
C GLY A 282 -2.58 4.74 -7.20
N TYR A 283 -2.82 5.68 -8.11
CA TYR A 283 -2.68 7.12 -7.86
C TYR A 283 -3.93 7.78 -7.28
N SER A 284 -4.96 7.02 -6.91
CA SER A 284 -6.23 7.49 -6.32
C SER A 284 -7.14 8.28 -7.26
N LEU A 285 -8.36 8.57 -6.79
CA LEU A 285 -9.34 9.36 -7.53
C LEU A 285 -8.76 10.74 -7.89
N LEU A 286 -8.23 11.48 -6.91
CA LEU A 286 -7.73 12.83 -7.17
C LEU A 286 -6.42 12.85 -7.94
N GLY A 287 -5.56 11.85 -7.79
CA GLY A 287 -4.32 11.79 -8.57
C GLY A 287 -4.60 11.60 -10.06
N HIS A 288 -5.50 10.67 -10.42
CA HIS A 288 -5.93 10.44 -11.80
C HIS A 288 -6.77 11.60 -12.35
N MET A 289 -7.71 12.13 -11.56
CA MET A 289 -8.48 13.32 -11.95
C MET A 289 -7.59 14.54 -12.19
N SER A 290 -6.51 14.70 -11.41
CA SER A 290 -5.57 15.82 -11.58
C SER A 290 -4.91 15.84 -12.95
N GLU A 291 -4.72 14.68 -13.59
CA GLU A 291 -4.21 14.61 -14.96
C GLU A 291 -5.25 15.11 -15.95
N ILE A 292 -6.49 14.60 -15.83
CA ILE A 292 -7.57 14.98 -16.75
C ILE A 292 -7.86 16.47 -16.71
N VAL A 293 -7.96 17.07 -15.52
CA VAL A 293 -8.25 18.50 -15.40
C VAL A 293 -7.12 19.38 -15.91
N LYS A 294 -5.84 18.95 -15.74
CA LYS A 294 -4.66 19.65 -16.29
C LYS A 294 -4.63 19.54 -17.81
N ASN A 295 -4.74 18.33 -18.34
CA ASN A 295 -4.67 18.06 -19.78
C ASN A 295 -5.84 18.70 -20.54
N SER A 296 -7.02 18.75 -19.91
CA SER A 296 -8.22 19.35 -20.49
C SER A 296 -8.34 20.86 -20.20
N LYS A 297 -7.52 21.40 -19.29
CA LYS A 297 -7.57 22.81 -18.83
C LYS A 297 -8.95 23.21 -18.29
N VAL A 298 -9.50 22.40 -17.39
CA VAL A 298 -10.85 22.58 -16.82
C VAL A 298 -10.85 22.64 -15.29
N GLU A 299 -11.95 23.13 -14.74
CA GLU A 299 -12.27 23.08 -13.31
C GLU A 299 -13.32 22.00 -13.05
N ALA A 300 -13.06 21.12 -12.09
CA ALA A 300 -13.96 20.07 -11.65
C ALA A 300 -14.42 20.31 -10.20
N GLU A 301 -15.72 20.13 -9.96
CA GLU A 301 -16.30 20.09 -8.63
C GLU A 301 -16.83 18.68 -8.36
N ILE A 302 -16.35 18.07 -7.26
CA ILE A 302 -16.73 16.74 -6.81
C ILE A 302 -17.59 16.84 -5.57
N ASP A 303 -18.75 16.20 -5.61
CA ASP A 303 -19.60 15.97 -4.45
C ASP A 303 -19.15 14.67 -3.78
N PHE A 304 -18.48 14.79 -2.63
CA PHE A 304 -17.99 13.66 -1.87
C PHE A 304 -19.13 12.71 -1.47
N ASP A 305 -20.31 13.25 -1.18
CA ASP A 305 -21.45 12.47 -0.68
C ASP A 305 -22.05 11.57 -1.77
N ALA A 306 -21.77 11.89 -3.04
CA ALA A 306 -22.16 11.09 -4.20
C ALA A 306 -21.14 9.98 -4.53
N ILE A 307 -19.96 9.96 -3.88
CA ILE A 307 -18.93 8.96 -4.15
C ILE A 307 -19.35 7.60 -3.56
N PRO A 308 -19.45 6.54 -4.38
CA PRO A 308 -19.72 5.20 -3.88
C PRO A 308 -18.51 4.71 -3.05
N LEU A 309 -18.76 4.24 -1.82
CA LEU A 309 -17.77 3.64 -0.93
C LEU A 309 -18.14 2.20 -0.62
N PHE A 310 -17.14 1.35 -0.35
CA PHE A 310 -17.42 0.03 0.22
C PHE A 310 -17.92 0.14 1.68
N ASP A 311 -18.64 -0.89 2.12
CA ASP A 311 -19.05 -1.03 3.51
C ASP A 311 -17.83 -0.91 4.45
N GLY A 312 -17.99 -0.26 5.61
CA GLY A 312 -16.93 -0.14 6.62
C GLY A 312 -15.80 0.86 6.33
N ILE A 313 -15.62 1.33 5.09
CA ILE A 313 -14.54 2.28 4.73
C ILE A 313 -14.62 3.57 5.52
N ARG A 314 -15.83 4.09 5.72
CA ARG A 314 -16.07 5.29 6.53
C ARG A 314 -15.52 5.14 7.95
N ASP A 315 -15.75 4.01 8.59
CA ASP A 315 -15.29 3.80 9.97
C ASP A 315 -13.78 3.54 10.04
N LEU A 316 -13.23 2.83 9.06
CA LEU A 316 -11.79 2.62 8.94
C LEU A 316 -11.02 3.94 8.74
N SER A 317 -11.52 4.81 7.86
CA SER A 317 -10.88 6.12 7.62
C SER A 317 -10.98 7.03 8.85
N ARG A 318 -12.13 7.03 9.54
CA ARG A 318 -12.30 7.80 10.80
C ARG A 318 -11.39 7.31 11.92
N LYS A 319 -10.99 6.03 11.89
CA LYS A 319 -10.00 5.42 12.79
C LYS A 319 -8.55 5.73 12.38
N GLY A 320 -8.32 6.41 11.25
CA GLY A 320 -6.97 6.67 10.73
C GLY A 320 -6.28 5.42 10.15
N ILE A 321 -7.04 4.36 9.86
CA ILE A 321 -6.48 3.13 9.28
C ILE A 321 -6.33 3.35 7.77
N CYS A 322 -5.18 3.89 7.37
CA CYS A 322 -4.88 4.23 5.98
C CYS A 322 -3.48 3.73 5.60
N PRO A 323 -3.28 3.21 4.38
CA PRO A 323 -1.93 2.87 3.91
C PRO A 323 -1.12 4.14 3.68
N GLY A 324 0.20 4.07 3.88
CA GLY A 324 1.10 5.22 3.62
C GLY A 324 1.12 5.70 2.16
N ALA A 325 0.51 4.95 1.23
CA ALA A 325 0.25 5.42 -0.14
C ALA A 325 -0.69 6.63 -0.21
N VAL A 326 -1.58 6.82 0.77
CA VAL A 326 -2.48 7.98 0.83
C VAL A 326 -1.69 9.29 0.87
N GLU A 327 -0.67 9.36 1.73
CA GLU A 327 0.16 10.57 1.84
C GLU A 327 1.03 10.77 0.59
N ARG A 328 1.61 9.70 0.03
CA ARG A 328 2.36 9.78 -1.24
C ARG A 328 1.49 10.29 -2.39
N ASN A 329 0.23 9.86 -2.47
CA ASN A 329 -0.72 10.31 -3.48
C ASN A 329 -1.11 11.77 -3.26
N ARG A 330 -1.32 12.19 -2.01
CA ARG A 330 -1.60 13.59 -1.63
C ARG A 330 -0.46 14.51 -2.06
N GLU A 331 0.79 14.15 -1.75
CA GLU A 331 1.99 14.92 -2.10
C GLU A 331 2.25 15.01 -3.61
N ALA A 332 1.78 14.03 -4.37
CA ALA A 332 1.94 14.02 -5.83
C ALA A 332 1.00 15.01 -6.55
N VAL A 333 -0.08 15.46 -5.90
CA VAL A 333 -1.00 16.44 -6.48
C VAL A 333 -0.66 17.84 -5.96
N PRO A 334 -0.36 18.82 -6.83
CA PRO A 334 -0.01 20.16 -6.38
C PRO A 334 -1.16 20.82 -5.60
N ALA A 335 -0.88 21.29 -4.39
CA ALA A 335 -1.88 21.99 -3.56
C ALA A 335 -2.48 23.23 -4.24
N SER A 336 -1.78 23.84 -5.20
CA SER A 336 -2.25 24.99 -5.98
C SER A 336 -3.42 24.71 -6.91
N ILE A 337 -3.73 23.44 -7.18
CA ILE A 337 -4.85 23.03 -8.03
C ILE A 337 -5.96 22.30 -7.26
N LEU A 338 -5.88 22.30 -5.93
CA LEU A 338 -6.79 21.56 -5.05
C LEU A 338 -7.44 22.49 -4.02
N ASP A 339 -8.75 22.38 -3.88
CA ASP A 339 -9.51 22.92 -2.76
C ASP A 339 -10.23 21.78 -2.03
N LEU A 340 -9.67 21.42 -0.87
CA LEU A 340 -10.18 20.37 0.03
C LEU A 340 -10.72 20.95 1.34
N SER A 341 -10.88 22.28 1.43
CA SER A 341 -11.37 22.95 2.64
C SER A 341 -12.78 22.47 3.05
N GLY A 342 -13.57 22.06 2.06
CA GLY A 342 -14.91 21.52 2.22
C GLY A 342 -14.97 20.18 2.96
N ILE A 343 -13.91 19.35 2.94
CA ILE A 343 -13.93 17.98 3.47
C ILE A 343 -13.02 17.79 4.68
N SER A 344 -13.33 16.80 5.53
CA SER A 344 -12.54 16.40 6.71
C SER A 344 -11.31 15.57 6.33
N GLU A 345 -10.36 15.40 7.25
CA GLU A 345 -9.16 14.60 7.01
C GLU A 345 -9.48 13.13 6.63
N PRO A 346 -10.42 12.41 7.29
CA PRO A 346 -10.79 11.06 6.86
C PRO A 346 -11.40 10.99 5.45
N GLN A 347 -12.13 12.03 5.03
CA GLN A 347 -12.63 12.14 3.66
C GLN A 347 -11.49 12.38 2.67
N GLN A 348 -10.50 13.21 3.04
CA GLN A 348 -9.29 13.40 2.25
C GLN A 348 -8.53 12.08 2.07
N SER A 349 -8.39 11.27 3.13
CA SER A 349 -7.74 9.96 3.03
C SER A 349 -8.45 9.01 2.03
N ILE A 350 -9.78 9.10 1.93
CA ILE A 350 -10.57 8.28 0.99
C ILE A 350 -10.31 8.71 -0.46
N VAL A 351 -10.35 10.02 -0.76
CA VAL A 351 -10.16 10.49 -2.15
C VAL A 351 -8.71 10.34 -2.64
N PHE A 352 -7.76 10.17 -1.72
CA PHE A 352 -6.35 9.81 -1.98
C PHE A 352 -6.03 8.32 -1.79
N CYS A 353 -7.04 7.48 -1.52
CA CYS A 353 -6.88 6.04 -1.37
C CYS A 353 -6.41 5.40 -2.69
N PRO A 354 -5.36 4.56 -2.69
CA PRO A 354 -5.00 3.79 -3.88
C PRO A 354 -6.05 2.71 -4.15
N GLU A 355 -6.53 2.64 -5.39
CA GLU A 355 -7.53 1.67 -5.80
C GLU A 355 -6.87 0.58 -6.63
N THR A 356 -6.93 -0.69 -6.22
CA THR A 356 -6.43 -1.80 -7.06
C THR A 356 -7.57 -2.27 -7.97
N SER A 357 -7.36 -2.32 -9.29
CA SER A 357 -8.42 -2.62 -10.27
C SER A 357 -9.72 -1.84 -10.04
N GLY A 358 -9.59 -0.52 -9.89
CA GLY A 358 -10.74 0.37 -9.69
C GLY A 358 -11.59 0.53 -10.96
N GLY A 359 -12.55 1.45 -10.88
CA GLY A 359 -13.48 1.71 -11.97
C GLY A 359 -12.96 2.75 -12.94
N LEU A 360 -13.63 2.88 -14.09
CA LEU A 360 -13.47 4.02 -14.97
C LEU A 360 -14.01 5.30 -14.31
N LEU A 361 -13.26 6.40 -14.48
CA LEU A 361 -13.65 7.78 -14.24
C LEU A 361 -13.94 8.43 -15.59
N VAL A 362 -15.20 8.76 -15.84
CA VAL A 362 -15.70 9.14 -17.17
C VAL A 362 -16.27 10.55 -17.16
N PHE A 363 -15.83 11.37 -18.11
CA PHE A 363 -16.32 12.72 -18.36
C PHE A 363 -17.19 12.72 -19.61
N MET A 364 -18.46 13.10 -19.47
CA MET A 364 -19.41 13.10 -20.59
C MET A 364 -20.51 14.14 -20.41
N PRO A 365 -21.25 14.52 -21.48
CA PRO A 365 -22.33 15.49 -21.37
C PRO A 365 -23.36 15.11 -20.31
N VAL A 366 -23.76 16.07 -19.46
CA VAL A 366 -24.73 15.85 -18.36
C VAL A 366 -26.03 15.18 -18.82
N LYS A 367 -26.50 15.52 -20.04
CA LYS A 367 -27.70 14.93 -20.67
C LYS A 367 -27.61 13.40 -20.90
N ASN A 368 -26.39 12.87 -21.03
CA ASN A 368 -26.13 11.47 -21.32
C ASN A 368 -25.71 10.69 -20.06
N ALA A 369 -25.08 11.36 -19.09
CA ALA A 369 -24.56 10.72 -17.88
C ALA A 369 -25.63 9.95 -17.08
N GLY A 370 -26.84 10.49 -16.95
CA GLY A 370 -27.94 9.79 -16.30
C GLY A 370 -28.34 8.50 -17.01
N LYS A 371 -28.38 8.51 -18.36
CA LYS A 371 -28.68 7.31 -19.17
C LYS A 371 -27.57 6.27 -19.06
N TYR A 372 -26.32 6.71 -19.09
CA TYR A 372 -25.14 5.87 -18.92
C TYR A 372 -25.18 5.16 -17.56
N VAL A 373 -25.36 5.89 -16.46
CA VAL A 373 -25.45 5.29 -15.11
C VAL A 373 -26.65 4.34 -14.98
N CYS A 374 -27.83 4.70 -15.51
CA CYS A 374 -28.98 3.81 -15.50
C CYS A 374 -28.73 2.51 -16.28
N GLU A 375 -28.06 2.57 -17.44
CA GLU A 375 -27.73 1.38 -18.24
C GLU A 375 -26.68 0.50 -17.55
N LEU A 376 -25.67 1.11 -16.90
CA LEU A 376 -24.68 0.40 -16.08
C LEU A 376 -25.34 -0.36 -14.93
N ARG A 377 -26.21 0.31 -14.17
CA ARG A 377 -26.94 -0.31 -13.05
C ARG A 377 -27.81 -1.48 -13.53
N ARG A 378 -28.49 -1.34 -14.67
CA ARG A 378 -29.29 -2.43 -15.28
C ARG A 378 -28.44 -3.63 -15.68
N ARG A 379 -27.16 -3.42 -16.06
CA ARG A 379 -26.21 -4.48 -16.39
C ARG A 379 -25.41 -5.00 -15.18
N GLY A 380 -25.82 -4.66 -13.96
CA GLY A 380 -25.25 -5.19 -12.72
C GLY A 380 -24.16 -4.33 -12.07
N ILE A 381 -23.82 -3.17 -12.64
CA ILE A 381 -22.86 -2.22 -12.04
C ILE A 381 -23.64 -1.21 -11.19
N SER A 382 -24.15 -1.68 -10.05
CA SER A 382 -25.05 -0.92 -9.17
C SER A 382 -24.39 0.30 -8.52
N SER A 383 -23.07 0.23 -8.31
CA SER A 383 -22.25 1.27 -7.69
C SER A 383 -21.95 2.46 -8.60
N ALA A 384 -22.26 2.39 -9.89
CA ALA A 384 -22.03 3.51 -10.80
C ALA A 384 -22.79 4.77 -10.35
N ALA A 385 -22.09 5.90 -10.26
CA ALA A 385 -22.63 7.15 -9.75
C ALA A 385 -22.04 8.36 -10.48
N ILE A 386 -22.86 9.40 -10.64
CA ILE A 386 -22.39 10.73 -11.01
C ILE A 386 -21.85 11.35 -9.72
N ILE A 387 -20.54 11.63 -9.67
CA ILE A 387 -19.84 12.12 -8.48
C ILE A 387 -19.54 13.62 -8.54
N GLY A 388 -19.82 14.28 -9.67
CA GLY A 388 -19.47 15.68 -9.83
C GLY A 388 -19.70 16.21 -11.24
N ARG A 389 -19.17 17.40 -11.51
CA ARG A 389 -19.29 18.09 -12.79
C ARG A 389 -18.09 18.96 -13.10
N VAL A 390 -17.87 19.24 -14.38
CA VAL A 390 -16.91 20.24 -14.85
C VAL A 390 -17.59 21.61 -14.87
N THR A 391 -17.18 22.49 -13.97
CA THR A 391 -17.84 23.80 -13.73
C THR A 391 -17.36 24.89 -14.69
N GLY A 392 -16.11 24.82 -15.14
CA GLY A 392 -15.50 25.87 -15.94
C GLY A 392 -14.18 25.48 -16.59
N LYS A 393 -13.46 26.49 -17.10
CA LYS A 393 -12.12 26.34 -17.66
C LYS A 393 -11.09 26.84 -16.65
N SER A 394 -9.99 26.11 -16.51
CA SER A 394 -8.85 26.51 -15.67
C SER A 394 -7.54 26.18 -16.39
N PRO A 395 -6.69 27.17 -16.75
CA PRO A 395 -5.47 26.92 -17.51
C PRO A 395 -4.50 25.91 -16.89
N LYS A 396 -4.50 25.79 -15.55
CA LYS A 396 -3.66 24.86 -14.79
C LYS A 396 -4.41 23.59 -14.35
N GLY A 397 -5.69 23.48 -14.68
CA GLY A 397 -6.60 22.53 -14.05
C GLY A 397 -6.93 22.94 -12.60
N PHE A 398 -8.13 22.62 -12.13
CA PHE A 398 -8.51 22.84 -10.73
C PHE A 398 -9.53 21.80 -10.27
N ILE A 399 -9.41 21.34 -9.03
CA ILE A 399 -10.36 20.41 -8.41
C ILE A 399 -10.82 20.97 -7.08
N ARG A 400 -12.14 21.08 -6.91
CA ARG A 400 -12.78 21.37 -5.63
C ARG A 400 -13.56 20.14 -5.18
N VAL A 401 -13.40 19.76 -3.91
CA VAL A 401 -14.23 18.70 -3.31
C VAL A 401 -15.11 19.30 -2.22
N VAL A 402 -16.41 19.08 -2.35
CA VAL A 402 -17.45 19.57 -1.44
C VAL A 402 -18.18 18.42 -0.78
N THR A 403 -18.74 18.65 0.40
CA THR A 403 -19.60 17.70 1.13
C THR A 403 -20.60 18.52 1.95
N LYS A 404 -21.78 17.96 2.20
CA LYS A 404 -22.76 18.44 3.18
C LYS A 404 -22.63 17.71 4.51
N HIS A 405 -21.89 16.60 4.54
CA HIS A 405 -21.80 15.66 5.65
C HIS A 405 -20.37 15.58 6.21
N LYS A 406 -19.70 16.73 6.38
CA LYS A 406 -18.33 16.78 6.92
C LYS A 406 -18.23 16.16 8.32
N GLU A 407 -19.19 16.48 9.19
CA GLU A 407 -19.23 16.05 10.59
C GLU A 407 -19.40 14.53 10.75
N GLU A 408 -20.00 13.88 9.74
CA GLU A 408 -20.22 12.44 9.71
C GLU A 408 -18.92 11.63 9.62
N PHE A 409 -17.85 12.28 9.18
CA PHE A 409 -16.50 11.73 9.06
C PHE A 409 -15.57 12.26 10.16
N ASN A 410 -16.10 12.81 11.25
CA ASN A 410 -15.28 13.25 12.37
C ASN A 410 -14.39 12.09 12.86
N PRO A 411 -13.07 12.33 13.01
CA PRO A 411 -12.13 11.32 13.48
C PRO A 411 -12.63 10.69 14.77
N ILE A 412 -12.70 9.37 14.77
CA ILE A 412 -12.94 8.64 15.99
C ILE A 412 -11.63 8.71 16.76
N LYS A 413 -11.62 9.45 17.88
CA LYS A 413 -10.55 9.32 18.87
C LYS A 413 -10.56 7.86 19.30
N ILE A 414 -9.67 7.07 18.73
CA ILE A 414 -9.33 5.77 19.27
C ILE A 414 -8.75 6.09 20.64
N LYS A 415 -9.55 5.95 21.70
CA LYS A 415 -8.97 5.59 22.98
C LYS A 415 -8.14 4.37 22.63
N LEU A 416 -6.81 4.46 22.80
CA LEU A 416 -5.92 3.32 22.69
C LEU A 416 -6.48 2.23 23.60
N GLU A 417 -7.38 1.41 23.05
CA GLU A 417 -7.89 0.25 23.74
C GLU A 417 -6.67 -0.64 23.84
N LYS A 418 -6.18 -0.77 25.08
CA LYS A 418 -5.08 -1.65 25.49
C LYS A 418 -5.35 -3.14 25.19
N ASP A 419 -6.35 -3.44 24.37
CA ASP A 419 -6.91 -4.77 24.10
C ASP A 419 -6.15 -5.55 23.00
N MET A 420 -4.88 -5.21 22.75
CA MET A 420 -3.88 -6.25 22.41
C MET A 420 -3.36 -7.00 23.65
N LYS A 421 -3.79 -6.63 24.87
CA LYS A 421 -3.58 -7.37 26.11
C LYS A 421 -4.90 -7.93 26.67
N LYS A 422 -5.52 -8.87 25.95
CA LYS A 422 -6.41 -9.86 26.59
C LYS A 422 -5.90 -11.29 26.36
N LYS A 423 -4.70 -11.50 26.89
CA LYS A 423 -4.37 -12.68 27.71
C LYS A 423 -3.49 -12.24 28.89
N THR A 424 -3.98 -11.33 29.72
CA THR A 424 -3.65 -11.23 31.16
C THR A 424 -4.39 -10.05 31.75
N GLU A 425 -5.25 -10.30 32.73
CA GLU A 425 -5.77 -9.26 33.61
C GLU A 425 -4.60 -8.53 34.27
N VAL A 426 -4.52 -7.20 34.14
CA VAL A 426 -3.60 -6.40 34.95
C VAL A 426 -4.32 -5.17 35.50
N LYS A 427 -4.16 -5.02 36.82
CA LYS A 427 -4.58 -3.94 37.71
C LYS A 427 -4.10 -2.55 37.24
N LYS A 428 -4.71 -1.50 37.80
CA LYS A 428 -4.38 -0.06 37.67
C LYS A 428 -2.92 0.22 37.27
N GLU A 429 -2.73 1.10 36.28
CA GLU A 429 -1.42 1.55 35.79
C GLU A 429 -0.59 2.22 36.87
N THR A 430 0.31 1.45 37.46
CA THR A 430 1.56 1.90 38.06
C THR A 430 2.70 1.49 37.13
N ALA A 431 3.68 2.37 36.92
CA ALA A 431 4.91 1.95 36.25
C ALA A 431 5.51 0.77 37.01
N CYS A 432 6.05 -0.23 36.30
CA CYS A 432 6.68 -1.41 36.90
C CYS A 432 7.74 -1.06 37.97
N CYS A 433 8.30 0.17 37.91
CA CYS A 433 9.36 0.67 38.79
C CYS A 433 8.92 1.74 39.80
N ALA A 434 7.61 2.02 39.95
CA ALA A 434 7.12 3.00 40.92
C ALA A 434 7.16 2.41 42.33
N VAL A 435 8.33 2.48 42.98
CA VAL A 435 8.48 2.14 44.39
C VAL A 435 8.27 3.44 45.18
N GLU A 436 7.07 3.62 45.74
CA GLU A 436 6.85 4.62 46.80
C GLU A 436 7.60 4.18 48.07
N GLY A 437 8.18 5.16 48.76
CA GLY A 437 9.21 5.04 49.79
C GLY A 437 9.13 3.82 50.71
N ALA A 438 10.18 3.01 50.71
CA ALA A 438 10.42 1.99 51.72
C ALA A 438 11.45 2.50 52.74
N GLN A 439 10.98 2.74 53.96
CA GLN A 439 11.81 3.02 55.13
C GLN A 439 12.76 1.84 55.43
N LEU A 440 14.01 2.18 55.74
CA LEU A 440 15.05 1.26 56.19
C LEU A 440 14.75 0.73 57.60
N SER A 441 14.56 -0.58 57.78
CA SER A 441 14.92 -1.27 59.04
C SER A 441 14.99 -2.80 58.91
N GLY A 442 16.04 -3.40 59.50
CA GLY A 442 15.93 -4.60 60.34
C GLY A 442 15.96 -6.03 59.73
N LYS A 443 17.14 -6.66 59.78
CA LYS A 443 17.50 -8.07 60.07
C LYS A 443 16.58 -9.26 59.66
N SER A 444 17.22 -10.18 58.90
CA SER A 444 17.23 -11.66 59.03
C SER A 444 15.91 -12.40 59.33
N SER A 445 15.41 -13.14 58.34
CA SER A 445 15.29 -14.62 58.31
C SER A 445 14.10 -15.10 57.48
N SER A 446 14.29 -16.27 56.84
CA SER A 446 13.32 -17.09 56.10
C SER A 446 12.76 -16.52 54.78
N LEU A 447 12.86 -17.34 53.74
CA LEU A 447 12.27 -17.12 52.41
C LEU A 447 10.75 -16.87 52.53
N PRO A 448 10.20 -15.76 52.02
CA PRO A 448 8.78 -15.66 51.73
C PRO A 448 8.52 -15.95 50.24
N SER A 449 7.51 -16.75 49.99
CA SER A 449 6.84 -16.85 48.70
C SER A 449 6.38 -15.46 48.23
N GLN A 450 7.07 -14.86 47.26
CA GLN A 450 6.65 -13.62 46.64
C GLN A 450 6.89 -13.67 45.14
N SER A 451 5.98 -13.05 44.41
CA SER A 451 5.92 -13.07 42.96
C SER A 451 7.21 -12.51 42.36
N ALA A 452 7.58 -12.94 41.14
CA ALA A 452 8.75 -12.43 40.42
C ALA A 452 8.78 -10.88 40.29
N SER A 453 7.64 -10.21 40.49
CA SER A 453 7.49 -8.76 40.53
C SER A 453 8.18 -8.11 41.74
N ASP A 454 8.10 -8.73 42.92
CA ASP A 454 8.66 -8.19 44.17
C ASP A 454 10.20 -8.31 44.18
N THR A 455 10.71 -9.37 43.56
CA THR A 455 12.14 -9.60 43.36
C THR A 455 12.75 -8.62 42.35
N PHE A 456 12.02 -8.32 41.27
CA PHE A 456 12.46 -7.36 40.25
C PHE A 456 12.40 -5.90 40.74
N GLY A 457 11.35 -5.52 41.47
CA GLY A 457 11.24 -4.19 42.09
C GLY A 457 12.40 -3.92 43.07
N SER A 458 12.72 -4.90 43.91
CA SER A 458 13.85 -4.82 44.85
C SER A 458 15.20 -4.68 44.12
N TYR A 459 15.39 -5.43 43.03
CA TYR A 459 16.57 -5.29 42.18
C TYR A 459 16.66 -3.90 41.55
N MET A 460 15.55 -3.38 41.01
CA MET A 460 15.52 -2.06 40.37
C MET A 460 15.84 -0.93 41.37
N SER A 461 15.29 -1.00 42.58
CA SER A 461 15.63 -0.05 43.65
C SER A 461 17.12 -0.10 44.01
N ALA A 462 17.71 -1.29 44.09
CA ALA A 462 19.15 -1.44 44.34
C ALA A 462 20.01 -0.89 43.20
N VAL A 463 19.62 -1.09 41.94
CA VAL A 463 20.33 -0.55 40.76
C VAL A 463 20.24 0.98 40.71
N MET A 464 19.08 1.55 41.06
CA MET A 464 18.83 2.99 41.04
C MET A 464 19.35 3.74 42.28
N ALA A 465 19.71 3.02 43.36
CA ALA A 465 20.31 3.61 44.55
C ALA A 465 21.66 4.26 44.24
N PRO A 466 22.02 5.40 44.84
CA PRO A 466 23.32 6.04 44.65
C PRO A 466 24.49 5.11 44.98
N GLY A 467 25.54 5.17 44.17
CA GLY A 467 26.79 4.43 44.39
C GLY A 467 27.96 5.15 43.74
N ALA A 468 28.77 4.45 42.95
CA ALA A 468 29.83 5.08 42.14
C ALA A 468 29.28 6.10 41.12
N ILE A 469 28.01 5.95 40.72
CA ILE A 469 27.24 6.95 39.98
C ILE A 469 26.17 7.48 40.95
N ASP A 470 26.09 8.80 41.10
CA ASP A 470 25.13 9.45 42.00
C ASP A 470 23.67 9.34 41.47
N ALA A 471 22.71 9.73 42.32
CA ALA A 471 21.29 9.70 41.97
C ALA A 471 20.97 10.53 40.71
N LYS A 472 21.56 11.72 40.59
CA LYS A 472 21.30 12.66 39.50
C LYS A 472 21.68 12.04 38.15
N HIS A 473 22.92 11.55 38.05
CA HIS A 473 23.44 10.96 36.82
C HIS A 473 22.74 9.63 36.50
N LYS A 474 22.40 8.80 37.49
CA LYS A 474 21.60 7.59 37.27
C LYS A 474 20.21 7.93 36.70
N LYS A 475 19.57 8.99 37.19
CA LYS A 475 18.27 9.44 36.68
C LYS A 475 18.36 10.03 35.27
N LEU A 476 19.40 10.79 34.96
CA LEU A 476 19.66 11.28 33.59
C LEU A 476 19.95 10.14 32.61
N MET A 477 20.73 9.13 33.01
CA MET A 477 20.95 7.91 32.21
C MET A 477 19.65 7.13 31.99
N ALA A 478 18.86 6.95 33.05
CA ALA A 478 17.57 6.28 32.97
C ALA A 478 16.58 7.06 32.08
N LEU A 479 16.62 8.39 32.10
CA LEU A 479 15.86 9.26 31.20
C LEU A 479 16.27 9.03 29.75
N ALA A 480 17.57 9.08 29.44
CA ALA A 480 18.08 8.81 28.09
C ALA A 480 17.64 7.43 27.57
N LEU A 481 17.73 6.40 28.42
CA LEU A 481 17.25 5.05 28.10
C LEU A 481 15.73 4.98 27.94
N SER A 482 14.97 5.71 28.76
CA SER A 482 13.50 5.78 28.67
C SER A 482 13.05 6.45 27.37
N VAL A 483 13.79 7.47 26.93
CA VAL A 483 13.62 8.13 25.64
C VAL A 483 13.97 7.16 24.50
N ALA A 484 15.15 6.52 24.54
CA ALA A 484 15.58 5.57 23.52
C ALA A 484 14.62 4.37 23.36
N THR A 485 14.05 3.89 24.47
CA THR A 485 13.09 2.78 24.50
C THR A 485 11.63 3.20 24.32
N LYS A 486 11.34 4.51 24.18
CA LYS A 486 10.02 5.08 23.92
C LYS A 486 8.97 4.74 24.98
N CYS A 487 9.33 4.86 26.26
CA CYS A 487 8.44 4.58 27.39
C CYS A 487 7.95 5.87 28.06
N GLU A 488 6.73 6.32 27.74
CA GLU A 488 6.15 7.58 28.22
C GLU A 488 6.10 7.70 29.77
N PRO A 489 5.61 6.70 30.53
CA PRO A 489 5.62 6.79 32.00
C PRO A 489 7.03 6.89 32.59
N CYS A 490 8.01 6.18 32.02
CA CYS A 490 9.38 6.20 32.51
C CYS A 490 10.10 7.51 32.17
N ILE A 491 9.77 8.14 31.02
CA ILE A 491 10.27 9.49 30.70
C ILE A 491 9.82 10.47 31.76
N LYS A 492 8.53 10.47 32.13
CA LYS A 492 8.01 11.35 33.17
C LYS A 492 8.68 11.10 34.52
N ILE A 493 8.67 9.86 35.01
CA ILE A 493 9.22 9.49 36.33
C ILE A 493 10.72 9.82 36.44
N ASN A 494 11.50 9.58 35.38
CA ASN A 494 12.94 9.87 35.43
C ASN A 494 13.26 11.34 35.16
N THR A 495 12.38 12.09 34.48
CA THR A 495 12.50 13.55 34.36
C THR A 495 12.26 14.21 35.71
N ASP A 496 11.16 13.85 36.39
CA ASP A 496 10.82 14.37 37.72
C ASP A 496 11.88 13.94 38.75
N GLY A 497 12.27 12.66 38.74
CA GLY A 497 13.33 12.15 39.62
C GLY A 497 14.72 12.74 39.34
N ALA A 498 15.02 13.16 38.11
CA ALA A 498 16.27 13.88 37.80
C ALA A 498 16.24 15.30 38.38
N ARG A 499 15.10 16.01 38.27
CA ARG A 499 14.92 17.34 38.87
C ARG A 499 15.01 17.29 40.39
N GLU A 500 14.35 16.32 41.02
CA GLU A 500 14.42 16.10 42.48
C GLU A 500 15.85 15.79 42.95
N ALA A 501 16.64 15.10 42.12
CA ALA A 501 18.06 14.84 42.38
C ALA A 501 18.99 16.03 42.02
N GLY A 502 18.44 17.18 41.62
CA GLY A 502 19.18 18.41 41.36
C GLY A 502 19.71 18.59 39.93
N ALA A 503 19.15 17.88 38.93
CA ALA A 503 19.48 18.12 37.53
C ALA A 503 18.85 19.43 37.01
N THR A 504 19.64 20.19 36.28
CA THR A 504 19.20 21.38 35.56
C THR A 504 18.40 20.99 34.30
N ASP A 505 17.55 21.88 33.81
CA ASP A 505 16.81 21.65 32.56
C ASP A 505 17.75 21.49 31.35
N ALA A 506 18.96 22.06 31.40
CA ALA A 506 20.00 21.85 30.39
C ALA A 506 20.51 20.41 30.40
N GLU A 507 20.86 19.86 31.58
CA GLU A 507 21.30 18.47 31.73
C GLU A 507 20.20 17.47 31.32
N ILE A 508 18.94 17.76 31.65
CA ILE A 508 17.78 16.96 31.22
C ILE A 508 17.63 17.01 29.71
N SER A 509 17.76 18.18 29.10
CA SER A 509 17.66 18.36 27.65
C SER A 509 18.78 17.61 26.92
N GLU A 510 20.01 17.63 27.44
CA GLU A 510 21.12 16.85 26.90
C GLU A 510 20.90 15.34 27.04
N ALA A 511 20.42 14.86 28.19
CA ALA A 511 20.09 13.45 28.38
C ALA A 511 19.01 12.96 27.39
N VAL A 512 17.98 13.79 27.18
CA VAL A 512 16.96 13.55 26.15
C VAL A 512 17.58 13.54 24.76
N ALA A 513 18.45 14.50 24.45
CA ALA A 513 19.13 14.57 23.15
C ALA A 513 20.00 13.33 22.88
N ILE A 514 20.68 12.79 23.90
CA ILE A 514 21.41 11.52 23.82
C ILE A 514 20.44 10.37 23.51
N GLY A 515 19.32 10.28 24.22
CA GLY A 515 18.28 9.27 23.94
C GLY A 515 17.73 9.36 22.52
N ILE A 516 17.53 10.57 22.01
CA ILE A 516 17.11 10.84 20.63
C ILE A 516 18.22 10.47 19.64
N ALA A 517 19.48 10.80 19.91
CA ALA A 517 20.60 10.52 19.02
C ALA A 517 20.77 9.01 18.78
N PHE A 518 20.60 8.19 19.82
CA PHE A 518 20.67 6.72 19.71
C PHE A 518 19.37 6.10 19.21
N GLY A 519 18.21 6.72 19.46
CA GLY A 519 16.90 6.25 18.99
C GLY A 519 16.51 6.73 17.58
N GLY A 520 17.25 7.70 17.03
CA GLY A 520 17.02 8.31 15.74
C GLY A 520 15.72 9.12 15.63
N ALA A 521 15.36 9.47 14.39
CA ALA A 521 14.17 10.25 14.06
C ALA A 521 12.85 9.71 14.69
N PRO A 522 12.60 8.39 14.76
CA PRO A 522 11.39 7.87 15.40
C PRO A 522 11.29 8.23 16.89
N THR A 523 12.42 8.27 17.60
CA THR A 523 12.47 8.64 19.02
C THR A 523 12.29 10.14 19.21
N ALA A 524 12.84 10.97 18.31
CA ALA A 524 12.58 12.41 18.29
C ALA A 524 11.08 12.72 18.14
N MET A 525 10.40 12.08 17.17
CA MET A 525 8.97 12.26 16.95
C MET A 525 8.12 11.81 18.13
N PHE A 526 8.44 10.65 18.70
CA PHE A 526 7.79 10.14 19.90
C PHE A 526 7.94 11.11 21.08
N TYR A 527 9.17 11.55 21.38
CA TYR A 527 9.43 12.48 22.48
C TYR A 527 8.71 13.82 22.30
N ASN A 528 8.67 14.36 21.08
CA ASN A 528 7.91 15.58 20.78
C ASN A 528 6.41 15.41 21.03
N THR A 529 5.87 14.22 20.81
CA THR A 529 4.45 13.92 21.11
C THR A 529 4.21 13.87 22.62
N VAL A 530 5.11 13.22 23.37
CA VAL A 530 5.04 13.11 24.84
C VAL A 530 5.25 14.46 25.52
N LYS A 531 6.16 15.29 25.04
CA LYS A 531 6.44 16.64 25.60
C LYS A 531 5.25 17.59 25.48
N ASN A 532 4.39 17.39 24.49
CA ASN A 532 3.25 18.26 24.19
C ASN A 532 1.94 17.81 24.87
N ASN A 533 1.95 16.69 25.59
CA ASN A 533 0.86 16.18 26.43
C ASN A 533 1.19 16.42 27.91
#